data_AF-A0A319DUI1-F1
#
_entry.id   AF-A0A319DUI1-F1
#
_cell.length_a   1.000
_cell.length_b   1.000
_cell.length_c   1.000
_cell.angle_alpha   90.00
_cell.angle_beta   90.00
_cell.angle_gamma   90.00
#
_symmetry.space_group_name_H-M   'P 1'
#
loop_
_entity.id
_entity.type
_entity.pdbx_description
1 polymer ?
#
loop_
_entity_poly.entity_id
_entity_poly.type
_entity_poly.pdbx_seq_one_letter_code
_entity_poly.pdbx_strand_id
1 'polypeptide(L)'
;MAESLSYLTSVSSQLLSVDKISDDRYDCQIRDLIAYIKRSDKSLDTEFLLNNLNPSQHTLPYLFMLNLRVGSLQKKTRNTSPDEIKPGNDLWVKAVCFLRTFDPIQVRYAGNEWRRLIELIGQAAEAAAKPFLAVQVIRDAILRLDSLCGILSSVHVIFLRLCLLSRSYSYALPVLERQIFHFSTGQVQAYRKYIDHPLCSKNTPKDFFLSDASELSVKLTYRDHVQYFLYGGMIYMALKEWDKSLHWLSIVITSPVNDSVSKIMIEAYKKRMLAGLLGHGKLAPVPKTISSHVLKVFQSLTKPYMSLSEAFERNDFPRLRAEVDIGRSIWRIDNNEGLVSQLYNAYNSFLVLKLGRTFSALTTADVAQQAFTSLESSSKVENFVASLVMAGYLGATMLHLKSPGNATMLHFSGLPETYITRERGVRAWLAKEGQALKMITNGVDQCSNELKLGNENLQLVSKNQRWPDSSGKSGGNVIGEADGIGLEIDEDIMGDNN
;
A
#
# COMPACT_ATOMS: atom_id res chain seq x y z
N MET A 1 0.75 -4.69 -45.11
CA MET A 1 1.83 -5.00 -44.13
C MET A 1 2.73 -3.79 -43.88
N ALA A 2 3.42 -3.27 -44.90
CA ALA A 2 4.17 -2.02 -44.78
C ALA A 2 3.26 -0.82 -44.47
N GLU A 3 2.07 -0.77 -45.07
CA GLU A 3 1.08 0.31 -44.87
C GLU A 3 0.51 0.38 -43.44
N SER A 4 0.27 -0.78 -42.81
CA SER A 4 -0.22 -0.84 -41.43
C SER A 4 0.88 -0.45 -40.44
N LEU A 5 2.13 -0.89 -40.68
CA LEU A 5 3.28 -0.47 -39.89
C LEU A 5 3.56 1.03 -40.05
N SER A 6 3.51 1.56 -41.28
CA SER A 6 3.73 2.98 -41.55
C SER A 6 2.62 3.85 -40.95
N TYR A 7 1.37 3.39 -40.99
CA TYR A 7 0.26 4.09 -40.34
C TYR A 7 0.45 4.14 -38.82
N LEU A 8 0.67 3.00 -38.15
CA LEU A 8 0.86 2.93 -36.70
C LEU A 8 2.06 3.77 -36.23
N THR A 9 3.19 3.70 -36.95
CA THR A 9 4.39 4.49 -36.61
C THR A 9 4.21 5.98 -36.89
N SER A 10 3.54 6.36 -37.99
CA SER A 10 3.28 7.77 -38.30
C SER A 10 2.35 8.43 -37.28
N VAL A 11 1.26 7.78 -36.88
CA VAL A 11 0.32 8.32 -35.89
C VAL A 11 0.99 8.43 -34.53
N SER A 12 1.75 7.42 -34.08
CA SER A 12 2.51 7.51 -32.83
C SER A 12 3.59 8.60 -32.85
N SER A 13 4.26 8.83 -33.99
CA SER A 13 5.23 9.92 -34.12
C SER A 13 4.59 11.31 -34.03
N GLN A 14 3.37 11.47 -34.55
CA GLN A 14 2.58 12.70 -34.41
C GLN A 14 2.18 12.95 -32.96
N LEU A 15 1.76 11.91 -32.24
CA LEU A 15 1.40 11.99 -30.83
C LEU A 15 2.59 12.34 -29.92
N LEU A 16 3.82 11.93 -30.28
CA LEU A 16 5.04 12.28 -29.53
C LEU A 16 5.46 13.75 -29.68
N SER A 17 4.90 14.50 -30.65
CA SER A 17 5.15 15.94 -30.81
C SER A 17 4.31 16.80 -29.83
N VAL A 18 4.32 16.39 -28.56
CA VAL A 18 3.45 16.84 -27.46
C VAL A 18 3.44 18.36 -27.26
N ASP A 19 4.53 19.07 -27.57
CA ASP A 19 4.62 20.52 -27.35
C ASP A 19 3.81 21.38 -28.36
N LYS A 20 3.12 20.77 -29.34
CA LYS A 20 2.36 21.50 -30.38
C LYS A 20 0.88 21.14 -30.50
N ILE A 21 0.37 20.21 -29.70
CA ILE A 21 -1.00 19.66 -29.84
C ILE A 21 -1.79 19.96 -28.56
N SER A 22 -3.02 20.49 -28.70
CA SER A 22 -3.93 20.67 -27.56
C SER A 22 -4.34 19.31 -26.97
N ASP A 23 -4.56 19.26 -25.65
CA ASP A 23 -4.94 18.04 -24.94
C ASP A 23 -6.16 17.34 -25.58
N ASP A 24 -7.16 18.11 -26.03
CA ASP A 24 -8.36 17.59 -26.71
C ASP A 24 -8.04 16.91 -28.05
N ARG A 25 -7.14 17.50 -28.84
CA ARG A 25 -6.75 16.93 -30.13
C ARG A 25 -5.94 15.64 -29.94
N TYR A 26 -5.11 15.60 -28.91
CA TYR A 26 -4.38 14.39 -28.52
C TYR A 26 -5.34 13.26 -28.08
N ASP A 27 -6.35 13.60 -27.27
CA ASP A 27 -7.37 12.65 -26.79
C ASP A 27 -8.14 12.02 -27.96
N CYS A 28 -8.62 12.83 -28.92
CA CYS A 28 -9.30 12.33 -30.11
C CYS A 28 -8.41 11.39 -30.95
N GLN A 29 -7.17 11.82 -31.26
CA GLN A 29 -6.24 11.04 -32.08
C GLN A 29 -5.89 9.68 -31.46
N ILE A 30 -5.72 9.62 -30.13
CA ILE A 30 -5.48 8.36 -29.44
C ILE A 30 -6.70 7.44 -29.48
N ARG A 31 -7.91 7.97 -29.26
CA ARG A 31 -9.14 7.16 -29.32
C ARG A 31 -9.37 6.60 -30.73
N ASP A 32 -9.12 7.38 -31.75
CA ASP A 32 -9.21 6.94 -33.16
C ASP A 32 -8.20 5.83 -33.45
N LEU A 33 -6.95 5.96 -32.96
CA LEU A 33 -5.93 4.91 -33.07
C LEU A 33 -6.38 3.61 -32.40
N ILE A 34 -6.95 3.68 -31.20
CA ILE A 34 -7.46 2.51 -30.47
C ILE A 34 -8.61 1.86 -31.25
N ALA A 35 -9.54 2.65 -31.79
CA ALA A 35 -10.64 2.15 -32.60
C ALA A 35 -10.13 1.44 -33.87
N TYR A 36 -9.12 2.01 -34.53
CA TYR A 36 -8.47 1.39 -35.69
C TYR A 36 -7.82 0.05 -35.35
N ILE A 37 -7.08 -0.03 -34.24
CA ILE A 37 -6.42 -1.26 -33.80
C ILE A 37 -7.46 -2.34 -33.44
N LYS A 38 -8.51 -1.99 -32.71
CA LYS A 38 -9.59 -2.92 -32.35
C LYS A 38 -10.34 -3.46 -33.59
N ARG A 39 -10.44 -2.67 -34.67
CA ARG A 39 -11.07 -3.10 -35.94
C ARG A 39 -10.17 -3.99 -36.81
N SER A 40 -8.85 -3.86 -36.70
CA SER A 40 -7.87 -4.58 -37.54
C SER A 40 -7.43 -5.95 -36.99
N ASP A 41 -8.01 -6.38 -35.87
CA ASP A 41 -7.69 -7.58 -35.08
C ASP A 41 -7.50 -8.90 -35.87
N LYS A 42 -8.15 -9.08 -37.03
CA LYS A 42 -8.17 -10.37 -37.74
C LYS A 42 -7.12 -10.57 -38.85
N SER A 43 -6.38 -9.55 -39.28
CA SER A 43 -5.53 -9.63 -40.49
C SER A 43 -4.04 -9.31 -40.29
N LEU A 44 -3.61 -9.02 -39.06
CA LEU A 44 -2.26 -8.51 -38.78
C LEU A 44 -1.29 -9.62 -38.38
N ASP A 45 -0.09 -9.62 -39.00
CA ASP A 45 1.03 -10.42 -38.54
C ASP A 45 1.62 -9.82 -37.25
N THR A 46 1.07 -10.27 -36.13
CA THR A 46 1.46 -9.85 -34.78
C THR A 46 2.95 -10.04 -34.48
N GLU A 47 3.61 -11.03 -35.10
CA GLU A 47 5.02 -11.35 -34.80
C GLU A 47 5.96 -10.37 -35.49
N PHE A 48 5.71 -10.10 -36.77
CA PHE A 48 6.43 -9.07 -37.52
C PHE A 48 6.27 -7.69 -36.87
N LEU A 49 5.06 -7.33 -36.44
CA LEU A 49 4.81 -6.02 -35.82
C LEU A 49 5.50 -5.87 -34.47
N LEU A 50 5.49 -6.90 -33.61
CA LEU A 50 6.16 -6.84 -32.31
C LEU A 50 7.68 -6.67 -32.43
N ASN A 51 8.30 -7.18 -33.49
CA ASN A 51 9.74 -7.04 -33.72
C ASN A 51 10.14 -5.66 -34.26
N ASN A 52 9.21 -4.91 -34.87
CA ASN A 52 9.47 -3.63 -35.52
C ASN A 52 8.89 -2.41 -34.78
N LEU A 53 8.08 -2.63 -33.74
CA LEU A 53 7.52 -1.56 -32.92
C LEU A 53 8.36 -1.31 -31.67
N ASN A 54 8.60 -0.04 -31.34
CA ASN A 54 9.26 0.34 -30.10
C ASN A 54 8.23 0.43 -28.95
N PRO A 55 8.41 -0.29 -27.83
CA PRO A 55 7.45 -0.32 -26.73
C PRO A 55 7.28 1.01 -25.98
N SER A 56 8.25 1.94 -26.02
CA SER A 56 8.09 3.27 -25.40
C SER A 56 7.35 4.25 -26.31
N GLN A 57 7.69 4.24 -27.61
CA GLN A 57 7.13 5.18 -28.59
C GLN A 57 5.77 4.74 -29.12
N HIS A 58 5.59 3.43 -29.35
CA HIS A 58 4.40 2.81 -29.93
C HIS A 58 3.66 1.98 -28.87
N THR A 59 3.50 2.55 -27.67
CA THR A 59 3.01 1.85 -26.47
C THR A 59 1.66 1.16 -26.72
N LEU A 60 0.67 1.87 -27.25
CA LEU A 60 -0.66 1.32 -27.53
C LEU A 60 -0.63 0.22 -28.60
N PRO A 61 -0.13 0.46 -29.84
CA PRO A 61 -0.01 -0.60 -30.84
C PRO A 61 0.73 -1.83 -30.32
N TYR A 62 1.84 -1.66 -29.60
CA TYR A 62 2.62 -2.76 -29.06
C TYR A 62 1.82 -3.58 -28.04
N LEU A 63 1.15 -2.92 -27.09
CA LEU A 63 0.33 -3.58 -26.06
C LEU A 63 -0.81 -4.42 -26.68
N PHE A 64 -1.52 -3.84 -27.65
CA PHE A 64 -2.59 -4.55 -28.34
C PHE A 64 -2.03 -5.76 -29.12
N MET A 65 -0.98 -5.59 -29.92
CA MET A 65 -0.38 -6.71 -30.66
C MET A 65 0.11 -7.83 -29.75
N LEU A 66 0.69 -7.48 -28.59
CA LEU A 66 1.14 -8.44 -27.59
C LEU A 66 -0.05 -9.24 -27.02
N ASN A 67 -1.12 -8.56 -26.62
CA ASN A 67 -2.33 -9.20 -26.10
C ASN A 67 -3.03 -10.08 -27.15
N LEU A 68 -3.04 -9.67 -28.42
CA LEU A 68 -3.60 -10.47 -29.52
C LEU A 68 -2.79 -11.74 -29.77
N ARG A 69 -1.45 -11.65 -29.76
CA ARG A 69 -0.59 -12.82 -29.89
C ARG A 69 -0.82 -13.81 -28.74
N VAL A 70 -0.82 -13.31 -27.51
CA VAL A 70 -1.10 -14.14 -26.32
C VAL A 70 -2.50 -14.78 -26.41
N GLY A 71 -3.52 -14.01 -26.80
CA GLY A 71 -4.88 -14.51 -26.98
C GLY A 71 -5.01 -15.58 -28.07
N SER A 72 -4.28 -15.44 -29.18
CA SER A 72 -4.22 -16.44 -30.26
C SER A 72 -3.60 -17.75 -29.77
N LEU A 73 -2.53 -17.67 -28.99
CA LEU A 73 -1.87 -18.84 -28.39
C LEU A 73 -2.74 -19.52 -27.34
N GLN A 74 -3.44 -18.77 -26.49
CA GLN A 74 -4.42 -19.31 -25.53
C GLN A 74 -5.52 -20.12 -26.23
N LYS A 75 -6.07 -19.61 -27.34
CA LYS A 75 -7.09 -20.32 -28.15
C LYS A 75 -6.55 -21.61 -28.75
N LYS A 76 -5.32 -21.60 -29.26
CA LYS A 76 -4.67 -22.79 -29.86
C LYS A 76 -4.35 -23.87 -28.83
N THR A 77 -3.87 -23.48 -27.64
CA THR A 77 -3.36 -24.41 -26.62
C THR A 77 -4.41 -24.84 -25.60
N ARG A 78 -5.57 -24.16 -25.53
CA ARG A 78 -6.60 -24.32 -24.46
C ARG A 78 -6.06 -24.11 -23.04
N ASN A 79 -4.87 -23.50 -22.90
CA ASN A 79 -4.25 -23.20 -21.61
C ASN A 79 -4.39 -21.72 -21.28
N THR A 80 -4.69 -21.42 -20.02
CA THR A 80 -4.81 -20.03 -19.51
C THR A 80 -3.48 -19.28 -19.60
N SER A 81 -2.35 -19.96 -19.40
CA SER A 81 -0.99 -19.40 -19.55
C SER A 81 -0.21 -20.17 -20.62
N PRO A 82 -0.08 -19.63 -21.85
CA PRO A 82 0.74 -20.24 -22.91
C PRO A 82 2.19 -20.43 -22.47
N ASP A 83 2.88 -21.45 -22.99
CA ASP A 83 4.28 -21.68 -22.62
C ASP A 83 5.19 -20.50 -23.03
N GLU A 84 4.93 -19.86 -24.17
CA GLU A 84 5.71 -18.70 -24.65
C GLU A 84 5.69 -17.48 -23.71
N ILE A 85 4.65 -17.33 -22.86
CA ILE A 85 4.58 -16.24 -21.88
C ILE A 85 5.23 -16.63 -20.53
N LYS A 86 5.76 -17.86 -20.39
CA LYS A 86 6.48 -18.26 -19.18
C LYS A 86 7.89 -17.65 -19.13
N PRO A 87 8.46 -17.45 -17.93
CA PRO A 87 9.78 -16.85 -17.79
C PRO A 87 10.87 -17.57 -18.60
N GLY A 88 11.58 -16.80 -19.42
CA GLY A 88 12.69 -17.28 -20.26
C GLY A 88 12.36 -17.42 -21.75
N ASN A 89 11.09 -17.30 -22.14
CA ASN A 89 10.66 -17.37 -23.54
C ASN A 89 10.53 -15.98 -24.19
N ASP A 90 10.45 -15.93 -25.52
CA ASP A 90 10.48 -14.68 -26.30
C ASP A 90 9.36 -13.70 -25.91
N LEU A 91 8.10 -14.17 -25.79
CA LEU A 91 6.99 -13.30 -25.42
C LEU A 91 7.11 -12.78 -23.99
N TRP A 92 7.68 -13.56 -23.06
CA TRP A 92 7.99 -13.06 -21.73
C TRP A 92 8.99 -11.90 -21.78
N VAL A 93 10.08 -12.02 -22.54
CA VAL A 93 11.09 -10.95 -22.69
C VAL A 93 10.44 -9.70 -23.27
N LYS A 94 9.61 -9.84 -24.31
CA LYS A 94 8.86 -8.74 -24.94
C LYS A 94 7.89 -8.06 -23.97
N ALA A 95 7.19 -8.84 -23.14
CA ALA A 95 6.25 -8.33 -22.15
C ALA A 95 6.96 -7.61 -20.99
N VAL A 96 8.07 -8.16 -20.50
CA VAL A 96 8.91 -7.53 -19.47
C VAL A 96 9.53 -6.24 -19.99
N CYS A 97 10.03 -6.24 -21.23
CA CYS A 97 10.56 -5.04 -21.88
C CYS A 97 9.49 -3.95 -21.92
N PHE A 98 8.30 -4.28 -22.42
CA PHE A 98 7.16 -3.35 -22.45
C PHE A 98 6.82 -2.76 -21.08
N LEU A 99 6.63 -3.59 -20.06
CA LEU A 99 6.27 -3.12 -18.71
C LEU A 99 7.34 -2.23 -18.06
N ARG A 100 8.58 -2.27 -18.54
CA ARG A 100 9.66 -1.39 -18.05
C ARG A 100 9.75 -0.07 -18.82
N THR A 101 9.31 -0.02 -20.08
CA THR A 101 9.58 1.11 -20.98
C THR A 101 8.35 1.89 -21.46
N PHE A 102 7.14 1.39 -21.24
CA PHE A 102 5.90 1.99 -21.76
C PHE A 102 5.75 3.48 -21.43
N ASP A 103 4.98 4.20 -22.24
CA ASP A 103 4.57 5.58 -21.95
C ASP A 103 3.37 5.59 -20.99
N PRO A 104 3.50 6.21 -19.80
CA PRO A 104 2.46 6.18 -18.78
C PRO A 104 1.21 7.00 -19.14
N ILE A 105 1.30 7.95 -20.07
CA ILE A 105 0.15 8.72 -20.54
C ILE A 105 -0.66 7.87 -21.52
N GLN A 106 0.00 7.24 -22.49
CA GLN A 106 -0.66 6.38 -23.47
C GLN A 106 -1.36 5.18 -22.81
N VAL A 107 -0.75 4.54 -21.80
CA VAL A 107 -1.35 3.38 -21.10
C VAL A 107 -2.68 3.72 -20.41
N ARG A 108 -2.92 4.97 -20.00
CA ARG A 108 -4.19 5.39 -19.38
C ARG A 108 -5.42 5.15 -20.26
N TYR A 109 -5.22 5.09 -21.57
CA TYR A 109 -6.27 4.84 -22.55
C TYR A 109 -6.53 3.35 -22.83
N ALA A 110 -5.68 2.45 -22.31
CA ALA A 110 -5.77 1.00 -22.52
C ALA A 110 -5.51 0.24 -21.21
N GLY A 111 -6.19 0.67 -20.13
CA GLY A 111 -5.91 0.15 -18.80
C GLY A 111 -6.31 -1.29 -18.58
N ASN A 112 -7.39 -1.75 -19.20
CA ASN A 112 -7.80 -3.16 -19.15
C ASN A 112 -6.77 -4.06 -19.83
N GLU A 113 -6.30 -3.67 -21.01
CA GLU A 113 -5.30 -4.38 -21.79
C GLU A 113 -3.96 -4.44 -21.03
N TRP A 114 -3.57 -3.36 -20.34
CA TRP A 114 -2.37 -3.31 -19.51
C TRP A 114 -2.50 -4.16 -18.25
N ARG A 115 -3.63 -4.05 -17.54
CA ARG A 115 -3.90 -4.84 -16.33
C ARG A 115 -3.93 -6.34 -16.65
N ARG A 116 -4.58 -6.73 -17.74
CA ARG A 116 -4.61 -8.13 -18.21
C ARG A 116 -3.20 -8.68 -18.45
N LEU A 117 -2.29 -7.87 -19.00
CA LEU A 117 -0.90 -8.27 -19.21
C LEU A 117 -0.17 -8.52 -17.88
N ILE A 118 -0.37 -7.64 -16.89
CA ILE A 118 0.21 -7.80 -15.54
C ILE A 118 -0.32 -9.07 -14.86
N GLU A 119 -1.63 -9.28 -14.92
CA GLU A 119 -2.27 -10.49 -14.38
C GLU A 119 -1.69 -11.75 -15.03
N LEU A 120 -1.52 -11.75 -16.36
CA LEU A 120 -0.91 -12.83 -17.13
C LEU A 120 0.53 -13.11 -16.72
N ILE A 121 1.36 -12.08 -16.55
CA ILE A 121 2.76 -12.22 -16.13
C ILE A 121 2.85 -12.80 -14.72
N GLY A 122 2.00 -12.32 -13.80
CA GLY A 122 1.92 -12.87 -12.45
C GLY A 122 1.54 -14.36 -12.47
N GLN A 123 0.47 -14.71 -13.19
CA GLN A 123 0.01 -16.10 -13.34
C GLN A 123 1.03 -17.00 -14.03
N ALA A 124 1.71 -16.53 -15.08
CA ALA A 124 2.73 -17.29 -15.80
C ALA A 124 3.96 -17.55 -14.93
N ALA A 125 4.39 -16.57 -14.13
CA ALA A 125 5.49 -16.73 -13.20
C ALA A 125 5.15 -17.69 -12.06
N GLU A 126 3.91 -17.65 -11.54
CA GLU A 126 3.42 -18.62 -10.56
C GLU A 126 3.34 -20.04 -11.14
N ALA A 127 2.80 -20.20 -12.35
CA ALA A 127 2.72 -21.48 -13.04
C ALA A 127 4.10 -22.09 -13.32
N ALA A 128 5.13 -21.25 -13.48
CA ALA A 128 6.53 -21.67 -13.62
C ALA A 128 7.28 -21.82 -12.28
N ALA A 129 6.60 -21.70 -11.14
CA ALA A 129 7.17 -21.71 -9.79
C ALA A 129 8.30 -20.67 -9.57
N LYS A 130 8.29 -19.56 -10.31
CA LYS A 130 9.29 -18.48 -10.24
C LYS A 130 8.63 -17.09 -10.09
N PRO A 131 7.77 -16.86 -9.06
CA PRO A 131 7.06 -15.59 -8.87
C PRO A 131 8.00 -14.38 -8.68
N PHE A 132 9.23 -14.58 -8.20
CA PHE A 132 10.21 -13.51 -7.97
C PHE A 132 10.56 -12.72 -9.24
N LEU A 133 10.49 -13.35 -10.42
CA LEU A 133 10.79 -12.69 -11.70
C LEU A 133 9.71 -11.69 -12.10
N ALA A 134 8.46 -11.91 -11.70
CA ALA A 134 7.36 -10.98 -11.95
C ALA A 134 7.38 -9.79 -10.96
N VAL A 135 7.80 -10.01 -9.71
CA VAL A 135 7.75 -8.99 -8.64
C VAL A 135 8.45 -7.70 -9.05
N GLN A 136 9.70 -7.77 -9.53
CA GLN A 136 10.45 -6.58 -9.93
C GLN A 136 9.76 -5.83 -11.08
N VAL A 137 9.29 -6.57 -12.08
CA VAL A 137 8.67 -6.01 -13.28
C VAL A 137 7.35 -5.31 -12.94
N ILE A 138 6.51 -5.94 -12.11
CA ILE A 138 5.23 -5.38 -11.69
C ILE A 138 5.44 -4.15 -10.80
N ARG A 139 6.42 -4.18 -9.88
CA ARG A 139 6.80 -3.01 -9.07
C ARG A 139 7.15 -1.81 -9.96
N ASP A 140 8.05 -2.04 -10.93
CA ASP A 140 8.52 -0.98 -11.82
C ASP A 140 7.36 -0.43 -12.67
N ALA A 141 6.45 -1.31 -13.12
CA ALA A 141 5.26 -0.92 -13.86
C ALA A 141 4.28 -0.07 -13.02
N ILE A 142 4.03 -0.44 -11.75
CA ILE A 142 3.18 0.35 -10.83
C ILE A 142 3.77 1.75 -10.64
N LEU A 143 5.06 1.83 -10.29
CA LEU A 143 5.74 3.10 -10.02
C LEU A 143 5.87 3.98 -11.28
N ARG A 144 5.93 3.37 -12.45
CA ARG A 144 5.95 4.08 -13.73
C ARG A 144 4.59 4.65 -14.10
N LEU A 145 3.51 3.91 -13.82
CA LEU A 145 2.14 4.36 -14.06
C LEU A 145 1.76 5.52 -13.12
N ASP A 146 2.02 5.36 -11.83
CA ASP A 146 1.87 6.43 -10.84
C ASP A 146 3.06 6.46 -9.87
N SER A 147 3.88 7.50 -9.99
CA SER A 147 5.06 7.70 -9.15
C SER A 147 4.74 7.99 -7.67
N LEU A 148 3.52 8.43 -7.37
CA LEU A 148 3.09 8.68 -5.98
C LEU A 148 2.32 7.50 -5.38
N CYS A 149 1.85 6.54 -6.18
CA CYS A 149 0.93 5.46 -5.80
C CYS A 149 -0.24 5.93 -4.91
N GLY A 150 -0.91 7.02 -5.30
CA GLY A 150 -1.96 7.65 -4.48
C GLY A 150 -3.29 6.89 -4.45
N ILE A 151 -3.49 5.94 -5.38
CA ILE A 151 -4.74 5.22 -5.58
C ILE A 151 -4.52 3.72 -5.50
N LEU A 152 -5.33 3.04 -4.68
CA LEU A 152 -5.32 1.58 -4.62
C LEU A 152 -5.90 0.98 -5.90
N SER A 153 -5.19 0.00 -6.47
CA SER A 153 -5.67 -0.78 -7.61
C SER A 153 -5.57 -2.28 -7.36
N SER A 154 -6.32 -3.07 -8.12
CA SER A 154 -6.28 -4.54 -8.10
C SER A 154 -4.86 -5.11 -8.31
N VAL A 155 -4.03 -4.40 -9.09
CA VAL A 155 -2.62 -4.75 -9.33
C VAL A 155 -1.79 -4.72 -8.03
N HIS A 156 -2.08 -3.80 -7.11
CA HIS A 156 -1.38 -3.73 -5.83
C HIS A 156 -1.59 -5.00 -5.00
N VAL A 157 -2.81 -5.54 -4.98
CA VAL A 157 -3.14 -6.78 -4.26
C VAL A 157 -2.37 -7.96 -4.83
N ILE A 158 -2.36 -8.09 -6.17
CA ILE A 158 -1.61 -9.13 -6.89
C ILE A 158 -0.11 -9.03 -6.58
N PHE A 159 0.43 -7.81 -6.65
CA PHE A 159 1.84 -7.54 -6.38
C PHE A 159 2.26 -7.97 -4.97
N LEU A 160 1.52 -7.57 -3.93
CA LEU A 160 1.85 -7.96 -2.56
C LEU A 160 1.73 -9.47 -2.34
N ARG A 161 0.73 -10.13 -2.94
CA ARG A 161 0.61 -11.59 -2.90
C ARG A 161 1.83 -12.27 -3.53
N LEU A 162 2.30 -11.80 -4.69
CA LEU A 162 3.51 -12.30 -5.33
C LEU A 162 4.77 -12.09 -4.48
N CYS A 163 4.90 -10.93 -3.82
CA CYS A 163 5.99 -10.66 -2.87
C CYS A 163 6.00 -11.64 -1.70
N LEU A 164 4.82 -11.98 -1.15
CA LEU A 164 4.69 -12.97 -0.08
C LEU A 164 5.05 -14.38 -0.56
N LEU A 165 4.55 -14.81 -1.72
CA LEU A 165 4.83 -16.13 -2.30
C LEU A 165 6.32 -16.31 -2.62
N SER A 166 6.96 -15.27 -3.16
CA SER A 166 8.38 -15.28 -3.52
C SER A 166 9.32 -14.95 -2.35
N ARG A 167 8.78 -14.65 -1.15
CA ARG A 167 9.53 -14.17 0.02
C ARG A 167 10.41 -12.93 -0.27
N SER A 168 10.02 -12.12 -1.24
CA SER A 168 10.78 -10.96 -1.73
C SER A 168 10.25 -9.65 -1.11
N TYR A 169 10.27 -9.58 0.22
CA TYR A 169 9.59 -8.54 1.00
C TYR A 169 10.12 -7.12 0.77
N SER A 170 11.45 -6.96 0.63
CA SER A 170 12.09 -5.66 0.42
C SER A 170 11.64 -4.96 -0.87
N TYR A 171 11.28 -5.72 -1.90
CA TYR A 171 10.78 -5.18 -3.17
C TYR A 171 9.42 -4.50 -3.03
N ALA A 172 8.65 -4.81 -1.98
CA ALA A 172 7.35 -4.19 -1.74
C ALA A 172 7.46 -2.80 -1.09
N LEU A 173 8.55 -2.50 -0.39
CA LEU A 173 8.71 -1.24 0.36
C LEU A 173 8.48 0.02 -0.48
N PRO A 174 9.03 0.17 -1.71
CA PRO A 174 8.80 1.37 -2.51
C PRO A 174 7.34 1.66 -2.85
N VAL A 175 6.47 0.64 -2.79
CA VAL A 175 5.03 0.74 -3.03
C VAL A 175 4.29 0.90 -1.69
N LEU A 176 4.64 0.12 -0.66
CA LEU A 176 4.00 0.15 0.66
C LEU A 176 4.28 1.43 1.47
N GLU A 177 5.40 2.10 1.22
CA GLU A 177 5.75 3.36 1.90
C GLU A 177 5.07 4.58 1.27
N ARG A 178 4.34 4.38 0.16
CA ARG A 178 3.51 5.42 -0.46
C ARG A 178 2.15 5.47 0.24
N GLN A 179 1.66 6.69 0.45
CA GLN A 179 0.36 6.91 1.09
C GLN A 179 -0.74 6.79 0.02
N ILE A 180 -1.67 5.87 0.26
CA ILE A 180 -2.88 5.72 -0.55
C ILE A 180 -3.95 6.61 0.06
N PHE A 181 -4.47 7.55 -0.73
CA PHE A 181 -5.51 8.50 -0.31
C PHE A 181 -6.86 8.19 -0.95
N HIS A 182 -6.88 7.53 -2.11
CA HIS A 182 -8.10 7.33 -2.88
C HIS A 182 -8.32 5.85 -3.24
N PHE A 183 -9.59 5.45 -3.19
CA PHE A 183 -10.05 4.15 -3.67
C PHE A 183 -10.88 4.38 -4.92
N SER A 184 -10.61 3.64 -6.00
CA SER A 184 -11.43 3.70 -7.22
C SER A 184 -12.85 3.25 -6.91
N THR A 185 -13.77 4.20 -6.71
CA THR A 185 -15.20 3.93 -6.54
C THR A 185 -15.92 4.16 -7.87
N GLY A 186 -16.69 3.15 -8.33
CA GLY A 186 -17.46 3.22 -9.57
C GLY A 186 -18.70 4.11 -9.52
N GLN A 187 -18.86 4.92 -8.47
CA GLN A 187 -19.89 5.95 -8.43
C GLN A 187 -19.26 7.25 -8.91
N VAL A 188 -19.42 7.51 -10.21
CA VAL A 188 -19.14 8.80 -10.83
C VAL A 188 -19.97 9.84 -10.09
N GLN A 189 -19.33 10.65 -9.24
CA GLN A 189 -20.01 11.80 -8.63
C GLN A 189 -20.47 12.72 -9.77
N ALA A 190 -21.72 13.18 -9.76
CA ALA A 190 -22.32 13.90 -10.89
C ALA A 190 -21.55 15.18 -11.30
N TYR A 191 -20.78 15.77 -10.38
CA TYR A 191 -19.89 16.91 -10.67
C TYR A 191 -18.73 16.57 -11.61
N ARG A 192 -18.35 15.28 -11.75
CA ARG A 192 -17.30 14.84 -12.69
C ARG A 192 -17.64 15.15 -14.15
N LYS A 193 -18.92 15.25 -14.51
CA LYS A 193 -19.35 15.64 -15.86
C LYS A 193 -19.05 17.11 -16.20
N TYR A 194 -18.81 17.94 -15.19
CA TYR A 194 -18.55 19.38 -15.36
C TYR A 194 -17.05 19.73 -15.27
N ILE A 195 -16.21 18.72 -15.01
CA ILE A 195 -14.75 18.83 -14.93
C ILE A 195 -14.18 17.78 -15.90
N ASP A 196 -14.51 17.85 -17.19
CA ASP A 196 -13.93 16.94 -18.19
C ASP A 196 -12.51 17.43 -18.54
N HIS A 197 -11.50 16.85 -17.89
CA HIS A 197 -10.12 16.95 -18.36
C HIS A 197 -9.74 15.64 -19.06
N PRO A 198 -9.16 15.69 -20.27
CA PRO A 198 -8.77 14.50 -21.01
C PRO A 198 -7.68 13.71 -20.25
N LEU A 199 -7.61 12.39 -20.51
CA LEU A 199 -6.72 11.45 -19.79
C LEU A 199 -5.21 11.75 -19.99
N CYS A 200 -4.88 12.64 -20.93
CA CYS A 200 -3.54 13.09 -21.25
C CYS A 200 -3.05 14.32 -20.48
N SER A 201 -3.94 15.07 -19.82
CA SER A 201 -3.57 16.39 -19.28
C SER A 201 -2.60 16.30 -18.10
N LYS A 202 -1.67 17.26 -17.99
CA LYS A 202 -0.63 17.29 -16.94
C LYS A 202 -1.15 17.77 -15.58
N ASN A 203 -2.23 18.55 -15.57
CA ASN A 203 -2.78 19.22 -14.39
C ASN A 203 -3.99 18.49 -13.77
N THR A 204 -4.38 17.37 -14.35
CA THR A 204 -5.49 16.57 -13.84
C THR A 204 -5.14 16.03 -12.45
N PRO A 205 -5.99 16.26 -11.43
CA PRO A 205 -5.84 15.62 -10.13
C PRO A 205 -5.72 14.12 -10.33
N LYS A 206 -4.80 13.46 -9.64
CA LYS A 206 -4.48 12.04 -9.91
C LYS A 206 -5.68 11.11 -9.78
N ASP A 207 -6.72 11.55 -9.06
CA ASP A 207 -8.00 10.87 -8.85
C ASP A 207 -8.88 10.76 -10.08
N PHE A 208 -8.56 11.53 -11.13
CA PHE A 208 -9.30 11.54 -12.39
C PHE A 208 -8.91 10.39 -13.33
N PHE A 209 -7.63 9.97 -13.37
CA PHE A 209 -7.17 8.97 -14.33
C PHE A 209 -7.54 7.53 -13.99
N LEU A 210 -7.94 7.26 -12.74
CA LEU A 210 -8.36 5.93 -12.29
C LEU A 210 -9.86 5.85 -12.03
N SER A 211 -10.63 6.73 -12.68
CA SER A 211 -12.07 6.57 -12.88
C SER A 211 -12.35 5.30 -13.71
N ASP A 212 -13.55 4.71 -13.58
CA ASP A 212 -14.03 3.53 -14.33
C ASP A 212 -13.73 3.64 -15.85
N ALA A 213 -13.65 4.86 -16.39
CA ALA A 213 -13.32 5.14 -17.78
C ALA A 213 -11.92 4.69 -18.25
N SER A 214 -10.96 4.49 -17.34
CA SER A 214 -9.59 4.06 -17.67
C SER A 214 -9.41 2.53 -17.64
N GLU A 215 -10.32 1.80 -16.99
CA GLU A 215 -10.29 0.34 -16.78
C GLU A 215 -8.96 -0.23 -16.21
N LEU A 216 -8.08 0.62 -15.68
CA LEU A 216 -6.76 0.28 -15.11
C LEU A 216 -6.85 -0.58 -13.84
N SER A 217 -8.00 -0.58 -13.18
CA SER A 217 -8.32 -1.48 -12.07
C SER A 217 -9.67 -2.13 -12.27
N VAL A 218 -9.79 -3.41 -11.91
CA VAL A 218 -11.11 -3.98 -11.62
C VAL A 218 -11.74 -3.21 -10.46
N LYS A 219 -13.07 -3.11 -10.47
CA LYS A 219 -13.86 -2.63 -9.33
C LYS A 219 -13.41 -3.36 -8.06
N LEU A 220 -12.81 -2.61 -7.14
CA LEU A 220 -12.30 -3.16 -5.90
C LEU A 220 -13.46 -3.61 -5.01
N THR A 221 -13.31 -4.79 -4.44
CA THR A 221 -14.22 -5.33 -3.44
C THR A 221 -13.71 -5.03 -2.04
N TYR A 222 -14.61 -5.12 -1.05
CA TYR A 222 -14.21 -5.10 0.36
C TYR A 222 -13.08 -6.10 0.67
N ARG A 223 -13.13 -7.28 0.04
CA ARG A 223 -12.11 -8.33 0.20
C ARG A 223 -10.73 -7.85 -0.25
N ASP A 224 -10.65 -7.16 -1.38
CA ASP A 224 -9.39 -6.67 -1.94
C ASP A 224 -8.73 -5.63 -1.01
N HIS A 225 -9.54 -4.75 -0.42
CA HIS A 225 -9.09 -3.80 0.59
C HIS A 225 -8.48 -4.49 1.81
N VAL A 226 -9.20 -5.42 2.45
CA VAL A 226 -8.68 -6.10 3.65
C VAL A 226 -7.50 -7.01 3.33
N GLN A 227 -7.44 -7.61 2.13
CA GLN A 227 -6.29 -8.41 1.69
C GLN A 227 -5.04 -7.55 1.47
N TYR A 228 -5.18 -6.40 0.83
CA TYR A 228 -4.07 -5.46 0.63
C TYR A 228 -3.39 -5.12 1.96
N PHE A 229 -4.17 -4.68 2.94
CA PHE A 229 -3.64 -4.28 4.25
C PHE A 229 -3.13 -5.48 5.06
N LEU A 230 -3.76 -6.66 4.97
CA LEU A 230 -3.23 -7.87 5.60
C LEU A 230 -1.88 -8.26 5.00
N TYR A 231 -1.74 -8.27 3.67
CA TYR A 231 -0.51 -8.66 3.01
C TYR A 231 0.62 -7.68 3.30
N GLY A 232 0.37 -6.38 3.25
CA GLY A 232 1.37 -5.39 3.65
C GLY A 232 1.76 -5.51 5.13
N GLY A 233 0.78 -5.78 6.02
CA GLY A 233 1.03 -6.08 7.42
C GLY A 233 1.97 -7.27 7.61
N MET A 234 1.74 -8.38 6.88
CA MET A 234 2.58 -9.58 6.89
C MET A 234 3.99 -9.32 6.33
N ILE A 235 4.11 -8.51 5.28
CA ILE A 235 5.41 -8.10 4.71
C ILE A 235 6.21 -7.32 5.76
N TYR A 236 5.59 -6.36 6.45
CA TYR A 236 6.25 -5.63 7.53
C TYR A 236 6.63 -6.53 8.71
N MET A 237 5.82 -7.55 9.05
CA MET A 237 6.21 -8.56 10.05
C MET A 237 7.46 -9.32 9.62
N ALA A 238 7.53 -9.75 8.36
CA ALA A 238 8.68 -10.47 7.83
C ALA A 238 9.96 -9.61 7.83
N LEU A 239 9.80 -8.29 7.66
CA LEU A 239 10.89 -7.31 7.76
C LEU A 239 11.17 -6.86 9.20
N LYS A 240 10.43 -7.37 10.20
CA LYS A 240 10.49 -6.96 11.61
C LYS A 240 10.24 -5.47 11.87
N GLU A 241 9.50 -4.84 10.96
CA GLU A 241 8.99 -3.47 11.08
C GLU A 241 7.68 -3.49 11.87
N TRP A 242 7.79 -3.76 13.18
CA TRP A 242 6.64 -4.09 14.04
C TRP A 242 5.60 -2.96 14.11
N ASP A 243 6.02 -1.71 14.26
CA ASP A 243 5.10 -0.56 14.32
C ASP A 243 4.28 -0.40 13.04
N LYS A 244 4.93 -0.47 11.87
CA LYS A 244 4.27 -0.40 10.56
C LYS A 244 3.30 -1.57 10.39
N SER A 245 3.72 -2.77 10.76
CA SER A 245 2.86 -3.96 10.73
C SER A 245 1.62 -3.79 11.61
N LEU A 246 1.81 -3.35 12.85
CA LEU A 246 0.73 -3.11 13.80
C LEU A 246 -0.27 -2.09 13.27
N HIS A 247 0.20 -1.01 12.63
CA HIS A 247 -0.66 -0.02 11.99
C HIS A 247 -1.49 -0.65 10.85
N TRP A 248 -0.85 -1.37 9.93
CA TRP A 248 -1.52 -2.02 8.80
C TRP A 248 -2.55 -3.07 9.23
N LEU A 249 -2.20 -3.90 10.22
CA LEU A 249 -3.14 -4.88 10.79
C LEU A 249 -4.28 -4.19 11.55
N SER A 250 -4.05 -3.00 12.12
CA SER A 250 -5.11 -2.21 12.77
C SER A 250 -6.16 -1.77 11.77
N ILE A 251 -5.75 -1.33 10.57
CA ILE A 251 -6.67 -0.94 9.48
C ILE A 251 -7.62 -2.09 9.13
N VAL A 252 -7.09 -3.32 9.04
CA VAL A 252 -7.90 -4.51 8.73
C VAL A 252 -8.93 -4.79 9.83
N ILE A 253 -8.54 -4.76 11.11
CA ILE A 253 -9.47 -5.09 12.21
C ILE A 253 -10.50 -3.98 12.49
N THR A 254 -10.21 -2.73 12.09
CA THR A 254 -11.15 -1.61 12.17
C THR A 254 -12.05 -1.48 10.95
N SER A 255 -11.88 -2.34 9.94
CA SER A 255 -12.71 -2.31 8.74
C SER A 255 -14.19 -2.49 9.11
N PRO A 256 -15.11 -1.64 8.60
CA PRO A 256 -16.54 -1.75 8.90
C PRO A 256 -17.09 -3.12 8.55
N VAL A 257 -17.99 -3.63 9.39
CA VAL A 257 -18.72 -4.89 9.17
C VAL A 257 -20.20 -4.66 9.41
N ASN A 258 -21.04 -5.28 8.58
CA ASN A 258 -22.49 -5.23 8.75
C ASN A 258 -22.91 -6.33 9.74
N ASP A 259 -22.79 -7.60 9.33
CA ASP A 259 -23.29 -8.73 10.12
C ASP A 259 -22.19 -9.66 10.66
N SER A 260 -21.16 -9.95 9.85
CA SER A 260 -20.18 -10.99 10.17
C SER A 260 -18.73 -10.52 10.01
N VAL A 261 -17.88 -10.99 10.91
CA VAL A 261 -16.44 -10.74 10.88
C VAL A 261 -15.78 -11.72 9.91
N SER A 262 -15.02 -11.22 8.95
CA SER A 262 -14.36 -12.08 7.96
C SER A 262 -13.19 -12.86 8.58
N LYS A 263 -12.90 -14.05 8.05
CA LYS A 263 -11.72 -14.84 8.46
C LYS A 263 -10.40 -14.07 8.28
N ILE A 264 -10.34 -13.17 7.30
CA ILE A 264 -9.18 -12.30 7.04
C ILE A 264 -8.95 -11.36 8.22
N MET A 265 -10.01 -10.78 8.79
CA MET A 265 -9.92 -9.92 9.97
C MET A 265 -9.50 -10.70 11.22
N ILE A 266 -10.01 -11.93 11.41
CA ILE A 266 -9.56 -12.79 12.52
C ILE A 266 -8.07 -13.07 12.41
N GLU A 267 -7.58 -13.40 11.20
CA GLU A 267 -6.16 -13.66 10.96
C GLU A 267 -5.29 -12.41 11.22
N ALA A 268 -5.76 -11.24 10.80
CA ALA A 268 -5.11 -9.97 11.10
C ALA A 268 -5.03 -9.72 12.61
N TYR A 269 -6.10 -10.02 13.36
CA TYR A 269 -6.12 -9.86 14.81
C TYR A 269 -5.13 -10.80 15.52
N LYS A 270 -5.09 -12.09 15.14
CA LYS A 270 -4.10 -13.07 15.64
C LYS A 270 -2.67 -12.59 15.39
N LYS A 271 -2.36 -12.19 14.16
CA LYS A 271 -1.04 -11.67 13.77
C LYS A 271 -0.70 -10.38 14.48
N ARG A 272 -1.68 -9.50 14.74
CA ARG A 272 -1.48 -8.26 15.50
C ARG A 272 -1.07 -8.54 16.93
N MET A 273 -1.70 -9.52 17.60
CA MET A 273 -1.31 -9.92 18.95
C MET A 273 0.15 -10.38 18.98
N LEU A 274 0.54 -11.27 18.06
CA LEU A 274 1.91 -11.76 17.96
C LEU A 274 2.91 -10.64 17.63
N ALA A 275 2.57 -9.74 16.70
CA ALA A 275 3.40 -8.58 16.37
C ALA A 275 3.61 -7.66 17.58
N GLY A 276 2.57 -7.47 18.41
CA GLY A 276 2.67 -6.68 19.64
C GLY A 276 3.62 -7.32 20.66
N LEU A 277 3.47 -8.63 20.90
CA LEU A 277 4.37 -9.38 21.79
C LEU A 277 5.82 -9.36 21.30
N LEU A 278 6.05 -9.60 20.01
CA LEU A 278 7.39 -9.65 19.42
C LEU A 278 8.06 -8.26 19.36
N GLY A 279 7.30 -7.21 19.05
CA GLY A 279 7.83 -5.85 18.87
C GLY A 279 7.93 -5.03 20.16
N HIS A 280 6.99 -5.22 21.10
CA HIS A 280 6.88 -4.37 22.29
C HIS A 280 6.82 -5.13 23.61
N GLY A 281 6.81 -6.46 23.58
CA GLY A 281 6.78 -7.31 24.77
C GLY A 281 5.41 -7.32 25.47
N LYS A 282 4.38 -6.77 24.83
CA LYS A 282 3.00 -6.68 25.35
C LYS A 282 2.00 -6.52 24.21
N LEU A 283 0.74 -6.79 24.48
CA LEU A 283 -0.34 -6.53 23.55
C LEU A 283 -0.45 -5.04 23.26
N ALA A 284 -0.50 -4.72 21.96
CA ALA A 284 -0.76 -3.36 21.52
C ALA A 284 -2.24 -3.02 21.81
N PRO A 285 -2.55 -1.80 22.31
CA PRO A 285 -3.92 -1.40 22.57
C PRO A 285 -4.75 -1.50 21.28
N VAL A 286 -5.97 -1.98 21.43
CA VAL A 286 -6.92 -2.09 20.33
C VAL A 286 -7.53 -0.71 20.06
N PRO A 287 -7.69 -0.30 18.78
CA PRO A 287 -8.37 0.95 18.46
C PRO A 287 -9.79 1.01 19.04
N LYS A 288 -10.16 2.16 19.63
CA LYS A 288 -11.49 2.40 20.23
C LYS A 288 -12.63 2.43 19.20
N THR A 289 -12.29 2.49 17.91
CA THR A 289 -13.23 2.50 16.79
C THR A 289 -13.88 1.14 16.54
N ILE A 290 -13.33 0.04 17.07
CA ILE A 290 -13.90 -1.30 16.90
C ILE A 290 -15.16 -1.43 17.77
N SER A 291 -16.26 -1.89 17.17
CA SER A 291 -17.50 -2.09 17.90
C SER A 291 -17.38 -3.22 18.94
N SER A 292 -18.13 -3.10 20.04
CA SER A 292 -18.10 -4.08 21.13
C SER A 292 -18.45 -5.51 20.66
N HIS A 293 -19.40 -5.64 19.74
CA HIS A 293 -19.78 -6.92 19.14
C HIS A 293 -18.59 -7.58 18.42
N VAL A 294 -17.90 -6.83 17.55
CA VAL A 294 -16.76 -7.32 16.78
C VAL A 294 -15.61 -7.72 17.69
N LEU A 295 -15.34 -6.92 18.73
CA LEU A 295 -14.30 -7.23 19.71
C LEU A 295 -14.58 -8.54 20.46
N LYS A 296 -15.84 -8.80 20.86
CA LYS A 296 -16.23 -10.08 21.48
C LYS A 296 -16.03 -11.26 20.53
N VAL A 297 -16.32 -11.09 19.24
CA VAL A 297 -16.08 -12.12 18.22
C VAL A 297 -14.58 -12.41 18.10
N PHE A 298 -13.74 -11.38 18.00
CA PHE A 298 -12.28 -11.55 17.99
C PHE A 298 -11.80 -12.33 19.22
N GLN A 299 -12.13 -11.87 20.42
CA GLN A 299 -11.71 -12.49 21.68
C GLN A 299 -12.18 -13.95 21.82
N SER A 300 -13.39 -14.26 21.37
CA SER A 300 -13.93 -15.62 21.44
C SER A 300 -13.19 -16.59 20.50
N LEU A 301 -12.72 -16.10 19.34
CA LEU A 301 -12.02 -16.90 18.32
C LEU A 301 -10.50 -16.94 18.50
N THR A 302 -9.93 -16.11 19.38
CA THR A 302 -8.47 -16.06 19.63
C THR A 302 -8.07 -16.41 21.06
N LYS A 303 -8.91 -17.14 21.81
CA LYS A 303 -8.61 -17.59 23.19
C LYS A 303 -7.22 -18.21 23.35
N PRO A 304 -6.73 -19.12 22.48
CA PRO A 304 -5.37 -19.66 22.61
C PRO A 304 -4.29 -18.58 22.53
N TYR A 305 -4.45 -17.59 21.66
CA TYR A 305 -3.52 -16.45 21.53
C TYR A 305 -3.59 -15.54 22.75
N MET A 306 -4.77 -15.37 23.36
CA MET A 306 -4.93 -14.60 24.60
C MET A 306 -4.20 -15.27 25.76
N SER A 307 -4.41 -16.57 25.99
CA SER A 307 -3.73 -17.33 27.04
C SER A 307 -2.20 -17.30 26.87
N LEU A 308 -1.72 -17.45 25.63
CA LEU A 308 -0.31 -17.30 25.27
C LEU A 308 0.22 -15.90 25.62
N SER A 309 -0.52 -14.85 25.27
CA SER A 309 -0.13 -13.46 25.54
C SER A 309 -0.08 -13.13 27.04
N GLU A 310 -1.02 -13.65 27.83
CA GLU A 310 -1.04 -13.46 29.28
C GLU A 310 0.17 -14.10 29.96
N ALA A 311 0.55 -15.31 29.52
CA ALA A 311 1.73 -15.99 30.04
C ALA A 311 3.02 -15.21 29.73
N PHE A 312 3.10 -14.64 28.52
CA PHE A 312 4.20 -13.79 28.10
C PHE A 312 4.30 -12.51 28.96
N GLU A 313 3.21 -11.75 29.07
CA GLU A 313 3.20 -10.47 29.80
C GLU A 313 3.45 -10.62 31.30
N ARG A 314 2.99 -11.72 31.91
CA ARG A 314 3.22 -12.04 33.32
C ARG A 314 4.65 -12.51 33.62
N ASN A 315 5.49 -12.66 32.59
CA ASN A 315 6.81 -13.25 32.70
C ASN A 315 6.77 -14.70 33.23
N ASP A 316 5.76 -15.50 32.87
CA ASP A 316 5.64 -16.90 33.28
C ASP A 316 6.10 -17.84 32.15
N PHE A 317 7.40 -18.13 32.12
CA PHE A 317 8.00 -18.94 31.07
C PHE A 317 7.52 -20.41 31.06
N PRO A 318 7.38 -21.11 32.20
CA PRO A 318 6.80 -22.46 32.22
C PRO A 318 5.39 -22.50 31.61
N ARG A 319 4.52 -21.55 31.98
CA ARG A 319 3.19 -21.44 31.39
C ARG A 319 3.26 -21.10 29.91
N LEU A 320 4.13 -20.16 29.50
CA LEU A 320 4.32 -19.81 28.09
C LEU A 320 4.68 -21.06 27.27
N ARG A 321 5.61 -21.89 27.76
CA ARG A 321 6.00 -23.14 27.10
C ARG A 321 4.82 -24.11 26.99
N ALA A 322 4.08 -24.31 28.09
CA ALA A 322 2.92 -25.19 28.10
C ALA A 322 1.84 -24.74 27.09
N GLU A 323 1.53 -23.45 27.03
CA GLU A 323 0.56 -22.88 26.07
C GLU A 323 1.01 -23.06 24.61
N VAL A 324 2.30 -22.88 24.31
CA VAL A 324 2.86 -23.13 22.98
C VAL A 324 2.70 -24.60 22.58
N ASP A 325 3.00 -25.53 23.49
CA ASP A 325 2.90 -26.96 23.22
C ASP A 325 1.45 -27.43 23.06
N ILE A 326 0.53 -26.97 23.92
CA ILE A 326 -0.91 -27.27 23.83
C ILE A 326 -1.49 -26.76 22.52
N GLY A 327 -1.11 -25.54 22.10
CA GLY A 327 -1.64 -24.90 20.90
C GLY A 327 -0.97 -25.33 19.58
N ARG A 328 -0.03 -26.29 19.57
CA ARG A 328 0.81 -26.60 18.41
C ARG A 328 0.04 -26.84 17.11
N SER A 329 -1.09 -27.55 17.17
CA SER A 329 -1.96 -27.79 16.01
C SER A 329 -2.59 -26.49 15.49
N ILE A 330 -2.98 -25.58 16.39
CA ILE A 330 -3.60 -24.29 16.09
C ILE A 330 -2.61 -23.39 15.36
N TRP A 331 -1.37 -23.27 15.88
CA TRP A 331 -0.33 -22.44 15.27
C TRP A 331 0.03 -22.89 13.85
N ARG A 332 -0.02 -24.20 13.60
CA ARG A 332 0.22 -24.79 12.27
C ARG A 332 -0.92 -24.50 11.30
N ILE A 333 -2.16 -24.73 11.73
CA ILE A 333 -3.35 -24.45 10.91
C ILE A 333 -3.41 -22.96 10.53
N ASP A 334 -3.08 -22.09 11.48
CA ASP A 334 -3.05 -20.63 11.26
C ASP A 334 -1.79 -20.13 10.54
N ASN A 335 -0.82 -21.01 10.26
CA ASN A 335 0.49 -20.65 9.68
C ASN A 335 1.26 -19.58 10.48
N ASN A 336 1.15 -19.63 11.81
CA ASN A 336 1.78 -18.72 12.76
C ASN A 336 2.85 -19.38 13.64
N GLU A 337 3.13 -20.68 13.47
CA GLU A 337 4.12 -21.45 14.26
C GLU A 337 5.51 -20.77 14.32
N GLY A 338 5.97 -20.22 13.20
CA GLY A 338 7.26 -19.50 13.15
C GLY A 338 7.28 -18.20 13.94
N LEU A 339 6.14 -17.50 14.07
CA LEU A 339 6.03 -16.29 14.90
C LEU A 339 5.94 -16.65 16.37
N VAL A 340 5.17 -17.69 16.71
CA VAL A 340 5.06 -18.22 18.08
C VAL A 340 6.43 -18.70 18.59
N SER A 341 7.19 -19.39 17.74
CA SER A 341 8.55 -19.86 18.09
C SER A 341 9.52 -18.71 18.38
N GLN A 342 9.34 -17.56 17.73
CA GLN A 342 10.16 -16.36 18.00
C GLN A 342 9.87 -15.74 19.38
N LEU A 343 8.73 -16.05 20.01
CA LEU A 343 8.39 -15.51 21.33
C LEU A 343 9.40 -15.93 22.40
N TYR A 344 10.02 -17.11 22.32
CA TYR A 344 11.04 -17.51 23.30
C TYR A 344 12.24 -16.56 23.30
N ASN A 345 12.74 -16.22 22.11
CA ASN A 345 13.84 -15.26 21.99
C ASN A 345 13.39 -13.86 22.39
N ALA A 346 12.21 -13.42 21.97
CA ALA A 346 11.66 -12.12 22.35
C ALA A 346 11.48 -11.99 23.86
N TYR A 347 10.99 -13.03 24.53
CA TYR A 347 10.82 -13.09 25.98
C TYR A 347 12.14 -12.80 26.70
N ASN A 348 13.22 -13.53 26.35
CA ASN A 348 14.54 -13.31 26.92
C ASN A 348 15.06 -11.90 26.59
N SER A 349 14.86 -11.41 25.37
CA SER A 349 15.25 -10.05 24.96
C SER A 349 14.59 -8.99 25.84
N PHE A 350 13.27 -9.08 26.07
CA PHE A 350 12.54 -8.11 26.89
C PHE A 350 12.92 -8.19 28.37
N LEU A 351 13.26 -9.37 28.89
CA LEU A 351 13.81 -9.49 30.24
C LEU A 351 15.16 -8.78 30.36
N VAL A 352 16.09 -9.01 29.43
CA VAL A 352 17.39 -8.31 29.41
C VAL A 352 17.21 -6.79 29.28
N LEU A 353 16.30 -6.33 28.41
CA LEU A 353 15.98 -4.91 28.28
C LEU A 353 15.39 -4.32 29.57
N LYS A 354 14.60 -5.10 30.31
CA LYS A 354 14.05 -4.69 31.62
C LYS A 354 15.14 -4.58 32.68
N LEU A 355 16.13 -5.48 32.69
CA LEU A 355 17.30 -5.38 33.58
C LEU A 355 18.08 -4.08 33.34
N GLY A 356 18.24 -3.67 32.08
CA GLY A 356 18.91 -2.40 31.75
C GLY A 356 18.16 -1.14 32.21
N ARG A 357 16.88 -1.26 32.62
CA ARG A 357 16.13 -0.16 33.24
C ARG A 357 16.33 -0.07 34.75
N THR A 358 16.72 -1.16 35.39
CA THR A 358 16.89 -1.24 36.85
C THR A 358 18.34 -1.21 37.28
N PHE A 359 19.25 -1.72 36.43
CA PHE A 359 20.67 -1.85 36.74
C PHE A 359 21.51 -1.04 35.75
N SER A 360 22.56 -0.39 36.26
CA SER A 360 23.59 0.26 35.44
C SER A 360 24.66 -0.72 34.95
N ALA A 361 24.97 -1.75 35.74
CA ALA A 361 25.88 -2.82 35.37
C ALA A 361 25.49 -4.15 36.03
N LEU A 362 25.67 -5.26 35.30
CA LEU A 362 25.46 -6.63 35.79
C LEU A 362 26.52 -7.57 35.22
N THR A 363 26.84 -8.65 35.93
CA THR A 363 27.65 -9.72 35.32
C THR A 363 26.79 -10.58 34.39
N THR A 364 27.42 -11.27 33.44
CA THR A 364 26.71 -12.21 32.55
C THR A 364 26.08 -13.39 33.32
N ALA A 365 26.64 -13.77 34.46
CA ALA A 365 26.06 -14.76 35.37
C ALA A 365 24.76 -14.25 36.01
N ASP A 366 24.73 -12.99 36.47
CA ASP A 366 23.53 -12.38 37.03
C ASP A 366 22.44 -12.21 35.96
N VAL A 367 22.83 -11.83 34.74
CA VAL A 367 21.91 -11.76 33.60
C VAL A 367 21.35 -13.15 33.28
N ALA A 368 22.20 -14.19 33.28
CA ALA A 368 21.76 -15.57 33.08
C ALA A 368 20.70 -15.97 34.11
N GLN A 369 20.96 -15.70 35.40
CA GLN A 369 20.08 -16.06 36.50
C GLN A 369 18.72 -15.33 36.45
N GLN A 370 18.70 -14.07 35.99
CA GLN A 370 17.49 -13.23 36.02
C GLN A 370 16.68 -13.26 34.71
N ALA A 371 17.33 -13.49 33.56
CA ALA A 371 16.66 -13.43 32.25
C ALA A 371 16.47 -14.79 31.58
N PHE A 372 17.14 -15.85 32.06
CA PHE A 372 17.07 -17.19 31.45
C PHE A 372 16.63 -18.23 32.48
N THR A 373 15.72 -19.11 32.06
CA THR A 373 15.17 -20.16 32.93
C THR A 373 16.02 -21.43 32.97
N SER A 374 16.85 -21.67 31.94
CA SER A 374 17.88 -22.70 31.98
C SER A 374 19.22 -22.08 32.33
N LEU A 375 20.05 -22.82 33.08
CA LEU A 375 21.47 -22.54 33.25
C LEU A 375 22.16 -22.56 31.87
N GLU A 376 22.12 -21.42 31.19
CA GLU A 376 22.88 -21.21 29.98
C GLU A 376 24.33 -20.89 30.33
N SER A 377 25.27 -21.38 29.51
CA SER A 377 26.68 -21.05 29.70
C SER A 377 26.90 -19.55 29.53
N SER A 378 27.84 -18.95 30.28
CA SER A 378 28.17 -17.51 30.16
C SER A 378 28.38 -17.09 28.71
N SER A 379 29.04 -17.94 27.91
CA SER A 379 29.27 -17.70 26.48
C SER A 379 28.01 -17.57 25.62
N LYS A 380 26.93 -18.30 25.94
CA LYS A 380 25.66 -18.21 25.21
C LYS A 380 24.94 -16.91 25.53
N VAL A 381 24.94 -16.53 26.81
CA VAL A 381 24.37 -15.28 27.29
C VAL A 381 25.13 -14.09 26.71
N GLU A 382 26.46 -14.15 26.67
CA GLU A 382 27.32 -13.16 26.00
C GLU A 382 26.96 -13.01 24.53
N ASN A 383 26.91 -14.12 23.77
CA ASN A 383 26.55 -14.09 22.35
C ASN A 383 25.13 -13.53 22.13
N PHE A 384 24.18 -13.86 23.01
CA PHE A 384 22.83 -13.34 22.94
C PHE A 384 22.79 -11.83 23.19
N VAL A 385 23.42 -11.35 24.26
CA VAL A 385 23.51 -9.92 24.58
C VAL A 385 24.26 -9.17 23.49
N ALA A 386 25.35 -9.72 22.98
CA ALA A 386 26.08 -9.16 21.83
C ALA A 386 25.16 -8.97 20.62
N SER A 387 24.32 -9.96 20.32
CA SER A 387 23.35 -9.87 19.21
C SER A 387 22.33 -8.74 19.41
N LEU A 388 21.89 -8.48 20.65
CA LEU A 388 20.97 -7.39 20.98
C LEU A 388 21.62 -6.01 20.83
N VAL A 389 22.89 -5.89 21.24
CA VAL A 389 23.68 -4.67 21.08
C VAL A 389 23.93 -4.39 19.60
N MET A 390 24.39 -5.38 18.85
CA MET A 390 24.67 -5.25 17.42
C MET A 390 23.41 -4.95 16.58
N ALA A 391 22.26 -5.48 16.98
CA ALA A 391 20.97 -5.17 16.34
C ALA A 391 20.39 -3.80 16.75
N GLY A 392 21.04 -3.09 17.68
CA GLY A 392 20.60 -1.77 18.14
C GLY A 392 19.42 -1.78 19.12
N TYR A 393 18.99 -2.97 19.59
CA TYR A 393 17.90 -3.08 20.55
C TYR A 393 18.33 -2.72 21.98
N LEU A 394 19.61 -2.94 22.32
CA LEU A 394 20.16 -2.69 23.66
C LEU A 394 21.37 -1.74 23.57
N GLY A 395 21.30 -0.60 24.26
CA GLY A 395 22.47 0.23 24.53
C GLY A 395 23.30 -0.35 25.67
N ALA A 396 24.36 -1.09 25.36
CA ALA A 396 25.24 -1.63 26.38
C ALA A 396 26.66 -1.88 25.86
N THR A 397 27.63 -1.91 26.77
CA THR A 397 29.03 -2.25 26.51
C THR A 397 29.43 -3.47 27.34
N MET A 398 30.09 -4.44 26.71
CA MET A 398 30.60 -5.65 27.41
C MET A 398 32.08 -5.49 27.73
N LEU A 399 32.44 -5.68 29.00
CA LEU A 399 33.80 -5.62 29.51
C LEU A 399 34.22 -7.00 30.03
N HIS A 400 35.28 -7.57 29.47
CA HIS A 400 35.81 -8.87 29.91
C HIS A 400 36.83 -8.64 31.03
N LEU A 401 36.55 -9.10 32.25
CA LEU A 401 37.47 -8.95 33.38
C LEU A 401 38.53 -10.05 33.36
N LYS A 402 39.81 -9.66 33.50
CA LYS A 402 40.97 -10.56 33.63
C LYS A 402 41.13 -11.11 35.06
N SER A 403 40.04 -11.47 35.71
CA SER A 403 40.03 -12.11 37.05
C SER A 403 39.88 -13.64 36.92
N PRO A 404 40.18 -14.45 37.95
CA PRO A 404 40.29 -15.91 37.85
C PRO A 404 38.99 -16.67 37.48
N GLY A 405 37.92 -15.97 37.09
CA GLY A 405 36.67 -16.53 36.58
C GLY A 405 36.23 -16.02 35.19
N ASN A 406 37.07 -15.25 34.46
CA ASN A 406 36.74 -14.67 33.14
C ASN A 406 35.32 -14.07 33.07
N ALA A 407 34.89 -13.37 34.13
CA ALA A 407 33.55 -12.82 34.19
C ALA A 407 33.42 -11.65 33.22
N THR A 408 32.38 -11.68 32.39
CA THR A 408 32.04 -10.57 31.52
C THR A 408 31.02 -9.69 32.24
N MET A 409 31.30 -8.39 32.30
CA MET A 409 30.43 -7.38 32.88
C MET A 409 29.72 -6.61 31.77
N LEU A 410 28.40 -6.55 31.86
CA LEU A 410 27.54 -5.78 30.99
C LEU A 410 27.27 -4.43 31.63
N HIS A 411 27.74 -3.36 31.02
CA HIS A 411 27.41 -1.99 31.41
C HIS A 411 26.30 -1.47 30.52
N PHE A 412 25.13 -1.17 31.09
CA PHE A 412 24.01 -0.58 30.37
C PHE A 412 24.26 0.92 30.20
N SER A 413 24.36 1.35 28.95
CA SER A 413 24.61 2.74 28.58
C SER A 413 23.43 3.24 27.76
N GLY A 414 22.83 4.38 28.13
CA GLY A 414 21.93 5.06 27.20
C GLY A 414 22.69 5.33 25.89
N LEU A 415 22.13 4.93 24.75
CA LEU A 415 22.74 5.07 23.42
C LEU A 415 23.34 6.49 23.27
N PRO A 416 24.67 6.65 23.24
CA PRO A 416 25.28 7.96 23.03
C PRO A 416 25.26 8.26 21.54
N GLU A 417 24.11 8.73 21.04
CA GLU A 417 24.06 9.27 19.69
C GLU A 417 24.82 10.60 19.69
N THR A 418 25.90 10.68 18.92
CA THR A 418 26.69 11.91 18.83
C THR A 418 25.79 13.05 18.37
N TYR A 419 25.88 14.22 19.02
CA TYR A 419 25.03 15.39 18.76
C TYR A 419 24.86 15.71 17.27
N ILE A 420 25.95 15.59 16.50
CA ILE A 420 25.99 15.85 15.06
C ILE A 420 25.17 14.83 14.24
N THR A 421 25.23 13.55 14.61
CA THR A 421 24.48 12.49 13.93
C THR A 421 22.99 12.64 14.22
N ARG A 422 22.64 12.97 15.48
CA ARG A 422 21.28 13.31 15.89
C ARG A 422 20.75 14.53 15.11
N GLU A 423 21.49 15.63 15.04
CA GLU A 423 21.04 16.85 14.35
C GLU A 423 20.80 16.61 12.86
N ARG A 424 21.72 15.89 12.19
CA ARG A 424 21.60 15.57 10.76
C ARG A 424 20.42 14.62 10.50
N GLY A 425 20.21 13.63 11.38
CA GLY A 425 19.07 12.73 11.35
C GLY A 425 17.74 13.47 11.56
N VAL A 426 17.68 14.36 12.55
CA VAL A 426 16.51 15.21 12.83
C VAL A 426 16.18 16.11 11.64
N ARG A 427 17.17 16.76 11.02
CA ARG A 427 16.96 17.58 9.81
C ARG A 427 16.39 16.76 8.65
N ALA A 428 16.97 15.60 8.36
CA ALA A 428 16.48 14.73 7.29
C ALA A 428 15.04 14.24 7.56
N TRP A 429 14.74 13.90 8.82
CA TRP A 429 13.41 13.52 9.25
C TRP A 429 12.40 14.67 9.09
N LEU A 430 12.73 15.88 9.54
CA LEU A 430 11.88 17.07 9.40
C LEU A 430 11.60 17.41 7.93
N ALA A 431 12.60 17.29 7.05
CA ALA A 431 12.41 17.53 5.62
C ALA A 431 11.43 16.52 5.00
N LYS A 432 11.58 15.23 5.36
CA LYS A 432 10.67 14.16 4.91
C LYS A 432 9.25 14.37 5.43
N GLU A 433 9.10 14.70 6.71
CA GLU A 433 7.80 14.94 7.32
C GLU A 433 7.13 16.21 6.77
N GLY A 434 7.90 17.27 6.53
CA GLY A 434 7.39 18.49 5.89
C GLY A 434 6.88 18.24 4.47
N GLN A 435 7.52 17.37 3.71
CA GLN A 435 7.03 16.96 2.39
C GLN A 435 5.73 16.15 2.49
N ALA A 436 5.63 15.24 3.46
CA ALA A 436 4.41 14.48 3.73
C ALA A 436 3.26 15.41 4.12
N LEU A 437 3.50 16.35 5.03
CA LEU A 437 2.52 17.33 5.47
C LEU A 437 2.01 18.18 4.29
N LYS A 438 2.90 18.65 3.41
CA LYS A 438 2.51 19.38 2.20
C LYS A 438 1.58 18.57 1.29
N MET A 439 1.85 17.27 1.12
CA MET A 439 0.97 16.39 0.34
C MET A 439 -0.39 16.23 1.00
N ILE A 440 -0.43 16.07 2.34
CA ILE A 440 -1.69 15.97 3.09
C ILE A 440 -2.47 17.29 2.99
N THR A 441 -1.83 18.45 3.16
CA THR A 441 -2.49 19.77 3.02
C THR A 441 -3.13 19.92 1.65
N ASN A 442 -2.38 19.63 0.58
CA ASN A 442 -2.92 19.67 -0.77
C ASN A 442 -4.11 18.71 -0.96
N GLY A 443 -4.02 17.50 -0.40
CA GLY A 443 -5.11 16.52 -0.44
C GLY A 443 -6.34 16.94 0.37
N VAL A 444 -6.15 17.61 1.51
CA VAL A 444 -7.24 18.19 2.32
C VAL A 444 -7.92 19.32 1.56
N ASP A 445 -7.15 20.21 0.93
CA ASP A 445 -7.70 21.29 0.11
C ASP A 445 -8.51 20.74 -1.07
N GLN A 446 -7.99 19.71 -1.74
CA GLN A 446 -8.71 19.02 -2.80
C GLN A 446 -10.00 18.37 -2.30
N CYS A 447 -9.93 17.56 -1.24
CA CYS A 447 -11.12 16.94 -0.63
C CYS A 447 -12.14 17.98 -0.18
N SER A 448 -11.70 19.11 0.38
CA SER A 448 -12.58 20.22 0.78
C SER A 448 -13.30 20.80 -0.43
N ASN A 449 -12.58 21.03 -1.53
CA ASN A 449 -13.17 21.50 -2.78
C ASN A 449 -14.16 20.50 -3.38
N GLU A 450 -13.82 19.21 -3.37
CA GLU A 450 -14.72 18.14 -3.84
C GLU A 450 -16.00 18.04 -2.98
N LEU A 451 -15.89 18.15 -1.65
CA LEU A 451 -17.04 18.16 -0.74
C LEU A 451 -17.89 19.43 -0.91
N LYS A 452 -17.28 20.58 -1.21
CA LYS A 452 -17.99 21.82 -1.56
C LYS A 452 -18.83 21.65 -2.84
N LEU A 453 -18.27 20.97 -3.84
CA LEU A 453 -18.91 20.70 -5.12
C LEU A 453 -19.82 19.45 -5.10
N GLY A 454 -19.90 18.74 -3.97
CA GLY A 454 -20.68 17.53 -3.83
C GLY A 454 -22.19 17.79 -3.94
N ASN A 455 -22.92 16.86 -4.56
CA ASN A 455 -24.37 16.98 -4.77
C ASN A 455 -25.14 17.24 -3.48
N GLU A 456 -24.76 16.58 -2.37
CA GLU A 456 -25.42 16.77 -1.06
C GLU A 456 -25.23 18.20 -0.56
N ASN A 457 -24.03 18.77 -0.73
CA ASN A 457 -23.76 20.14 -0.34
C ASN A 457 -24.47 21.13 -1.26
N LEU A 458 -24.45 20.92 -2.58
CA LEU A 458 -25.23 21.72 -3.53
C LEU A 458 -26.74 21.63 -3.26
N GLN A 459 -27.23 20.47 -2.85
CA GLN A 459 -28.63 20.27 -2.42
C GLN A 459 -28.92 20.99 -1.10
N LEU A 460 -28.01 20.97 -0.13
CA LEU A 460 -28.14 21.72 1.13
C LEU A 460 -28.13 23.22 0.88
N VAL A 461 -27.18 23.73 0.09
CA VAL A 461 -27.07 25.14 -0.30
C VAL A 461 -28.33 25.57 -1.05
N SER A 462 -28.76 24.81 -2.06
CA SER A 462 -30.00 25.14 -2.80
C SER A 462 -31.25 25.04 -1.94
N LYS A 463 -31.33 24.10 -0.99
CA LYS A 463 -32.43 24.01 -0.02
C LYS A 463 -32.44 25.22 0.92
N ASN A 464 -31.27 25.67 1.37
CA ASN A 464 -31.13 26.85 2.22
C ASN A 464 -31.43 28.15 1.47
N GLN A 465 -31.13 28.23 0.17
CA GLN A 465 -31.53 29.35 -0.70
C GLN A 465 -33.01 29.35 -1.06
N ARG A 466 -33.69 28.20 -0.97
CA ARG A 466 -35.12 28.04 -1.33
C ARG A 466 -36.09 28.32 -0.19
N TRP A 467 -35.65 28.82 0.97
CA TRP A 467 -36.57 29.35 1.99
C TRP A 467 -37.16 30.67 1.48
N PRO A 468 -38.46 30.74 1.15
CA PRO A 468 -39.09 31.98 0.74
C PRO A 468 -39.72 32.65 1.96
N ASP A 469 -39.63 33.97 1.99
CA ASP A 469 -40.40 34.87 2.83
C ASP A 469 -41.86 34.42 2.96
N SER A 470 -42.20 33.80 4.09
CA SER A 470 -43.58 33.55 4.48
C SER A 470 -43.87 34.21 5.82
N SER A 471 -43.74 35.53 5.87
CA SER A 471 -44.40 36.36 6.88
C SER A 471 -44.51 37.81 6.40
N GLY A 472 -45.70 38.22 5.94
CA GLY A 472 -46.04 39.64 5.87
C GLY A 472 -46.92 40.03 4.68
N LYS A 473 -48.23 40.14 4.91
CA LYS A 473 -49.22 40.75 4.01
C LYS A 473 -48.89 42.22 3.70
N SER A 474 -49.12 42.66 2.46
CA SER A 474 -50.11 43.70 2.10
C SER A 474 -49.74 44.50 0.84
N GLY A 475 -50.59 44.39 -0.20
CA GLY A 475 -51.09 45.51 -1.01
C GLY A 475 -50.17 46.24 -1.99
N GLY A 476 -50.57 46.28 -3.27
CA GLY A 476 -50.28 47.40 -4.16
C GLY A 476 -49.71 47.03 -5.53
N ASN A 477 -50.48 47.29 -6.58
CA ASN A 477 -50.10 47.20 -7.99
C ASN A 477 -49.11 48.30 -8.42
N VAL A 478 -48.51 48.07 -9.61
CA VAL A 478 -47.98 49.02 -10.62
C VAL A 478 -46.45 49.18 -10.73
N ILE A 479 -45.91 48.46 -11.73
CA ILE A 479 -45.03 48.88 -12.85
C ILE A 479 -44.08 50.09 -12.64
N GLY A 480 -42.78 49.85 -12.85
CA GLY A 480 -41.78 50.87 -13.19
C GLY A 480 -40.41 50.23 -13.52
N GLU A 481 -39.94 50.44 -14.76
CA GLU A 481 -38.64 50.02 -15.29
C GLU A 481 -37.43 50.77 -14.67
N ALA A 482 -36.26 50.14 -14.89
CA ALA A 482 -34.94 50.73 -15.14
C ALA A 482 -33.88 50.72 -14.02
N ASP A 483 -32.75 50.09 -14.38
CA ASP A 483 -31.34 50.34 -14.03
C ASP A 483 -30.84 50.31 -12.59
N GLY A 484 -29.72 49.61 -12.38
CA GLY A 484 -28.81 49.91 -11.28
C GLY A 484 -27.95 48.76 -10.80
N ILE A 485 -26.68 48.81 -11.17
CA ILE A 485 -25.55 48.04 -10.64
C ILE A 485 -25.50 48.12 -9.10
N GLY A 486 -25.23 46.99 -8.42
CA GLY A 486 -24.95 46.98 -6.98
C GLY A 486 -24.51 45.61 -6.47
N LEU A 487 -23.20 45.32 -6.60
CA LEU A 487 -22.53 44.28 -5.83
C LEU A 487 -22.35 44.82 -4.39
N GLU A 488 -23.19 44.41 -3.44
CA GLU A 488 -22.93 44.63 -2.02
C GLU A 488 -22.09 43.48 -1.47
N ILE A 489 -20.79 43.78 -1.33
CA ILE A 489 -19.81 43.05 -0.55
C ILE A 489 -19.82 43.72 0.83
N ASP A 490 -20.46 43.10 1.82
CA ASP A 490 -20.32 43.54 3.22
C ASP A 490 -19.13 42.81 3.87
N GLU A 491 -17.97 43.42 3.71
CA GLU A 491 -16.80 43.27 4.60
C GLU A 491 -17.05 44.10 5.87
N ASP A 492 -17.40 43.47 6.99
CA ASP A 492 -17.34 44.12 8.31
C ASP A 492 -16.16 43.57 9.12
N ILE A 493 -15.05 44.31 9.03
CA ILE A 493 -13.87 44.18 9.87
C ILE A 493 -13.75 45.45 10.75
N MET A 494 -13.80 45.22 12.07
CA MET A 494 -13.07 45.89 13.17
C MET A 494 -13.51 47.24 13.75
N GLY A 495 -13.82 47.19 15.07
CA GLY A 495 -13.34 48.10 16.14
C GLY A 495 -14.02 49.48 16.26
N ASP A 496 -14.19 50.12 17.42
CA ASP A 496 -13.82 49.86 18.82
C ASP A 496 -14.61 50.86 19.71
N ASN A 497 -14.63 50.58 21.02
CA ASN A 497 -14.87 51.48 22.18
C ASN A 497 -16.29 52.00 22.49
N ASN A 498 -16.85 51.48 23.60
CA ASN A 498 -16.80 52.22 24.89
C ASN A 498 -16.88 51.27 26.09
#